data_AF-A0A1H0EM80-F1
#
_entry.id   AF-A0A1H0EM80-F1
#
_cell.length_a   1.000
_cell.length_b   1.000
_cell.length_c   1.000
_cell.angle_alpha   90.00
_cell.angle_beta   90.00
_cell.angle_gamma   90.00
#
_symmetry.space_group_name_H-M   'P 1'
#
loop_
_entity.id
_entity.type
_entity.pdbx_description
1 polymer ?
#
loop_
_entity_poly.entity_id
_entity_poly.type
_entity_poly.pdbx_seq_one_letter_code
_entity_poly.pdbx_strand_id
1 'polypeptide(L)'
;MKRVSKWIAGRHKGEAEDKPNAARRLFFRGMAGAMLPGSFAATQSDGVAGLATLPRAQLAVLLRDIGSSDMQADGALSSERQSMLDEITQIMPEAPDLVRLHRLYRSGEGLATCRPPVQIDLTGLHRACTDARRILLTYRDRAGAITQRSVRPIELVYPGRGIRLIAWCEMRQALRHFAVENMIEMTVLTDGFSADRHSLILAAISEKQRNDEEFYNRSA
;
A
#
# COMPACT_ATOMS: atom_id res chain seq x y z
N MET A 1 -24.40 0.65 20.01
CA MET A 1 -23.61 0.11 21.13
C MET A 1 -23.70 -1.41 21.15
N LYS A 2 -22.53 -2.07 21.30
CA LYS A 2 -22.31 -3.51 21.52
C LYS A 2 -22.51 -4.45 20.33
N ARG A 3 -21.40 -4.90 19.71
CA ARG A 3 -21.04 -6.32 19.47
C ARG A 3 -19.84 -6.45 18.52
N VAL A 4 -18.62 -6.29 19.05
CA VAL A 4 -17.40 -6.91 18.48
C VAL A 4 -16.49 -7.24 19.67
N SER A 5 -16.75 -8.35 20.33
CA SER A 5 -15.94 -8.82 21.47
C SER A 5 -16.07 -10.33 21.59
N LYS A 6 -15.25 -11.06 20.83
CA LYS A 6 -14.77 -12.42 21.12
C LYS A 6 -14.08 -12.94 19.87
N TRP A 7 -12.79 -13.22 19.98
CA TRP A 7 -12.20 -14.51 19.64
C TRP A 7 -10.68 -14.44 19.87
N ILE A 8 -10.26 -14.81 21.09
CA ILE A 8 -8.90 -15.23 21.42
C ILE A 8 -9.07 -16.60 22.08
N ALA A 9 -8.57 -17.66 21.44
CA ALA A 9 -8.14 -18.91 22.07
C ALA A 9 -7.58 -19.84 20.99
N GLY A 10 -6.40 -20.43 21.24
CA GLY A 10 -5.88 -21.53 20.45
C GLY A 10 -4.37 -21.47 20.16
N ARG A 11 -3.54 -21.47 21.21
CA ARG A 11 -2.09 -21.65 21.13
C ARG A 11 -1.74 -22.99 21.78
N HIS A 12 -1.19 -23.94 21.02
CA HIS A 12 -0.36 -25.06 21.48
C HIS A 12 0.54 -25.46 20.29
N LYS A 13 1.84 -25.17 20.34
CA LYS A 13 2.97 -25.93 20.94
C LYS A 13 3.32 -27.18 20.14
N GLY A 14 4.48 -27.12 19.47
CA GLY A 14 5.12 -28.22 18.76
C GLY A 14 6.58 -27.85 18.52
N GLU A 15 7.43 -28.19 19.49
CA GLU A 15 8.89 -28.24 19.40
C GLU A 15 9.32 -29.28 18.36
N ALA A 16 10.30 -28.93 17.53
CA ALA A 16 11.19 -29.89 16.90
C ALA A 16 12.60 -29.28 16.86
N GLU A 17 13.47 -29.87 17.67
CA GLU A 17 14.91 -29.67 17.70
C GLU A 17 15.53 -29.98 16.33
N ASP A 18 16.54 -29.20 15.91
CA ASP A 18 17.58 -29.73 15.02
C ASP A 18 18.95 -29.20 15.45
N LYS A 19 19.88 -30.13 15.63
CA LYS A 19 21.22 -29.93 16.17
C LYS A 19 22.23 -29.69 15.03
N PRO A 20 23.37 -29.04 15.32
CA PRO A 20 24.22 -28.44 14.32
C PRO A 20 25.10 -29.48 13.63
N ASN A 21 25.12 -29.48 12.29
CA ASN A 21 26.09 -30.27 11.56
C ASN A 21 27.36 -29.44 11.26
N ALA A 22 28.48 -30.01 11.71
CA ALA A 22 29.78 -29.40 11.71
C ALA A 22 30.48 -29.53 10.35
N ALA A 23 31.47 -28.65 10.18
CA ALA A 23 32.67 -28.86 9.40
C ALA A 23 32.55 -28.84 7.87
N ARG A 24 32.93 -27.69 7.32
CA ARG A 24 33.96 -27.68 6.28
C ARG A 24 34.75 -26.38 6.30
N ARG A 25 35.89 -26.45 6.99
CA ARG A 25 36.98 -25.48 6.90
C ARG A 25 37.59 -25.57 5.51
N LEU A 26 37.56 -24.49 4.75
CA LEU A 26 38.50 -24.27 3.66
C LEU A 26 39.27 -22.99 3.96
N PHE A 27 40.57 -23.18 4.13
CA PHE A 27 41.60 -22.17 4.24
C PHE A 27 41.55 -21.25 3.02
N PHE A 28 41.37 -19.95 3.24
CA PHE A 28 41.86 -18.94 2.31
C PHE A 28 42.91 -18.09 3.03
N ARG A 29 44.17 -18.29 2.62
CA ARG A 29 45.33 -17.58 3.11
C ARG A 29 45.60 -16.41 2.16
N GLY A 30 45.53 -15.19 2.71
CA GLY A 30 46.31 -14.05 2.24
C GLY A 30 45.69 -13.17 1.15
N MET A 31 45.19 -12.01 1.55
CA MET A 31 45.70 -10.73 1.07
C MET A 31 45.37 -9.63 2.08
N ALA A 32 46.43 -9.03 2.64
CA ALA A 32 46.36 -7.81 3.42
C ALA A 32 46.03 -6.64 2.47
N GLY A 33 44.74 -6.35 2.35
CA GLY A 33 44.23 -5.12 1.74
C GLY A 33 44.05 -4.06 2.82
N ALA A 34 44.70 -2.92 2.65
CA ALA A 34 44.66 -1.79 3.55
C ALA A 34 43.23 -1.39 3.95
N MET A 35 42.94 -1.44 5.25
CA MET A 35 41.78 -0.79 5.84
C MET A 35 41.95 0.73 5.70
N LEU A 36 41.32 1.31 4.70
CA LEU A 36 40.87 2.69 4.82
C LEU A 36 39.64 2.65 5.73
N PRO A 37 39.61 3.37 6.86
CA PRO A 37 38.38 3.60 7.58
C PRO A 37 37.57 4.59 6.74
N GLY A 38 36.90 4.07 5.72
CA GLY A 38 35.72 4.73 5.18
C GLY A 38 34.68 4.68 6.27
N SER A 39 34.65 5.72 7.11
CA SER A 39 33.46 6.02 7.90
C SER A 39 32.31 6.12 6.92
N PHE A 40 31.55 5.04 6.79
CA PHE A 40 30.14 5.16 6.49
C PHE A 40 29.59 5.94 7.68
N ALA A 41 29.60 7.27 7.56
CA ALA A 41 28.70 8.09 8.34
C ALA A 41 27.33 7.53 7.99
N ALA A 42 26.79 6.69 8.88
CA ALA A 42 25.37 6.49 8.95
C ALA A 42 24.83 7.92 8.96
N THR A 43 24.28 8.36 7.82
CA THR A 43 23.48 9.57 7.78
C THR A 43 22.41 9.29 8.80
N GLN A 44 22.59 9.86 9.98
CA GLN A 44 21.64 9.78 11.06
C GLN A 44 20.38 10.33 10.43
N SER A 45 19.44 9.44 10.08
CA SER A 45 18.16 9.88 9.57
C SER A 45 17.63 10.78 10.68
N ASP A 46 17.12 11.95 10.34
CA ASP A 46 16.45 12.84 11.30
C ASP A 46 15.14 12.19 11.83
N GLY A 47 15.00 10.86 11.70
CA GLY A 47 13.91 9.99 12.11
C GLY A 47 12.55 10.54 11.69
N VAL A 48 11.61 10.40 12.63
CA VAL A 48 10.25 10.94 12.56
C VAL A 48 10.23 12.43 12.23
N ALA A 49 11.21 13.22 12.71
CA ALA A 49 11.23 14.66 12.46
C ALA A 49 11.48 14.98 10.98
N GLY A 50 12.39 14.25 10.33
CA GLY A 50 12.59 14.33 8.88
C GLY A 50 11.33 13.95 8.11
N LEU A 51 10.69 12.82 8.46
CA LEU A 51 9.47 12.34 7.80
C LEU A 51 8.26 13.27 8.02
N ALA A 52 8.16 13.92 9.18
CA ALA A 52 7.07 14.85 9.49
C ALA A 52 7.10 16.12 8.63
N THR A 53 8.27 16.51 8.12
CA THR A 53 8.40 17.65 7.20
C THR A 53 8.02 17.33 5.76
N LEU A 54 7.94 16.05 5.41
CA LEU A 54 7.61 15.63 4.06
C LEU A 54 6.13 15.90 3.76
N PRO A 55 5.79 16.36 2.53
CA PRO A 55 4.41 16.46 2.12
C PRO A 55 3.78 15.07 2.15
N ARG A 56 2.51 14.97 2.56
CA ARG A 56 1.81 13.66 2.66
C ARG A 56 1.86 12.85 1.36
N ALA A 57 1.92 13.53 0.20
CA ALA A 57 2.07 12.88 -1.10
C ALA A 57 3.39 12.09 -1.24
N GLN A 58 4.48 12.53 -0.62
CA GLN A 58 5.75 11.78 -0.59
C GLN A 58 5.68 10.61 0.39
N LEU A 59 5.03 10.77 1.54
CA LEU A 59 4.78 9.66 2.48
C LEU A 59 3.95 8.53 1.81
N ALA A 60 2.98 8.90 0.97
CA ALA A 60 2.18 7.93 0.22
C ALA A 60 3.02 7.08 -0.77
N VAL A 61 4.08 7.65 -1.35
CA VAL A 61 5.03 6.91 -2.20
C VAL A 61 5.77 5.86 -1.37
N LEU A 62 6.34 6.27 -0.23
CA LEU A 62 7.06 5.36 0.67
C LEU A 62 6.17 4.20 1.13
N LEU A 63 4.93 4.46 1.53
CA LEU A 63 4.00 3.41 1.97
C LEU A 63 3.65 2.43 0.86
N ARG A 64 3.53 2.92 -0.38
CA ARG A 64 3.34 2.04 -1.53
C ARG A 64 4.56 1.15 -1.76
N ASP A 65 5.76 1.71 -1.69
CA ASP A 65 7.00 0.96 -1.90
C ASP A 65 7.18 -0.08 -0.79
N ILE A 66 6.89 0.27 0.47
CA ILE A 66 6.85 -0.65 1.61
C ILE A 66 5.85 -1.79 1.37
N GLY A 67 4.65 -1.48 0.86
CA GLY A 67 3.61 -2.47 0.56
C GLY A 67 3.89 -3.34 -0.68
N SER A 68 4.72 -2.84 -1.60
CA SER A 68 5.01 -3.49 -2.89
C SER A 68 6.30 -4.31 -2.86
N SER A 69 7.26 -3.96 -2.00
CA SER A 69 8.57 -4.61 -1.91
C SER A 69 8.46 -6.10 -1.61
N ASP A 70 9.24 -6.90 -2.33
CA ASP A 70 9.24 -8.35 -2.20
C ASP A 70 9.63 -8.82 -0.80
N MET A 71 9.00 -9.93 -0.41
CA MET A 71 9.23 -10.67 0.83
C MET A 71 10.64 -11.29 0.93
N GLN A 72 11.55 -10.95 -0.01
CA GLN A 72 12.94 -11.40 -0.10
C GLN A 72 13.93 -10.48 0.62
N ALA A 73 13.45 -9.53 1.41
CA ALA A 73 14.33 -8.74 2.26
C ALA A 73 14.97 -9.62 3.34
N ASP A 74 16.27 -9.47 3.54
CA ASP A 74 16.96 -10.05 4.69
C ASP A 74 16.42 -9.45 6.01
N GLY A 75 16.87 -10.01 7.13
CA GLY A 75 16.43 -9.57 8.47
C GLY A 75 16.69 -8.08 8.72
N ALA A 76 17.77 -7.51 8.16
CA ALA A 76 18.13 -6.11 8.37
C ALA A 76 17.24 -5.15 7.55
N LEU A 77 17.01 -5.45 6.27
CA LEU A 77 16.14 -4.65 5.41
C LEU A 77 14.66 -4.72 5.84
N SER A 78 14.24 -5.86 6.40
CA SER A 78 12.90 -5.99 6.96
C SER A 78 12.72 -5.18 8.24
N SER A 79 13.71 -5.16 9.14
CA SER A 79 13.65 -4.33 10.35
C SER A 79 13.69 -2.83 10.02
N GLU A 80 14.51 -2.40 9.07
CA GLU A 80 14.59 -0.99 8.67
C GLU A 80 13.26 -0.50 8.09
N ARG A 81 12.65 -1.32 7.22
CA ARG A 81 11.33 -1.02 6.65
C ARG A 81 10.26 -0.91 7.73
N GLN A 82 10.30 -1.79 8.74
CA GLN A 82 9.36 -1.74 9.85
C GLN A 82 9.56 -0.48 10.69
N SER A 83 10.81 -0.11 11.00
CA SER A 83 11.13 1.14 11.69
C SER A 83 10.58 2.34 10.93
N MET A 84 10.82 2.44 9.61
CA MET A 84 10.25 3.50 8.78
C MET A 84 8.72 3.53 8.82
N LEU A 85 8.06 2.37 8.78
CA LEU A 85 6.61 2.30 8.90
C LEU A 85 6.13 2.78 10.28
N ASP A 86 6.83 2.41 11.35
CA ASP A 86 6.50 2.84 12.71
C ASP A 86 6.67 4.37 12.86
N GLU A 87 7.68 4.96 12.24
CA GLU A 87 7.87 6.42 12.18
C GLU A 87 6.76 7.12 11.39
N ILE A 88 6.40 6.62 10.20
CA ILE A 88 5.29 7.18 9.41
C ILE A 88 3.96 7.04 10.16
N THR A 89 3.76 5.93 10.88
CA THR A 89 2.53 5.67 11.65
C THR A 89 2.30 6.72 12.74
N GLN A 90 3.35 7.30 13.31
CA GLN A 90 3.24 8.40 14.27
C GLN A 90 2.66 9.69 13.65
N ILE A 91 2.87 9.90 12.35
CA ILE A 91 2.37 11.06 11.59
C ILE A 91 1.01 10.76 10.95
N MET A 92 0.82 9.51 10.51
CA MET A 92 -0.35 9.04 9.79
C MET A 92 -0.81 7.68 10.34
N PRO A 93 -1.75 7.67 11.30
CA PRO A 93 -2.21 6.45 11.96
C PRO A 93 -2.77 5.37 11.02
N GLU A 94 -3.26 5.76 9.85
CA GLU A 94 -3.76 4.83 8.82
C GLU A 94 -2.66 4.17 7.97
N ALA A 95 -1.38 4.52 8.17
CA ALA A 95 -0.26 4.05 7.34
C ALA A 95 -0.12 2.51 7.25
N PRO A 96 -0.24 1.73 8.35
CA PRO A 96 -0.14 0.27 8.27
C PRO A 96 -1.25 -0.35 7.40
N ASP A 97 -2.45 0.23 7.44
CA ASP A 97 -3.59 -0.23 6.64
C ASP A 97 -3.41 0.12 5.16
N LEU A 98 -2.83 1.27 4.84
CA LEU A 98 -2.45 1.61 3.46
C LEU A 98 -1.41 0.65 2.89
N VAL A 99 -0.37 0.31 3.66
CA VAL A 99 0.62 -0.71 3.28
C VAL A 99 -0.07 -2.05 3.02
N ARG A 100 -0.98 -2.46 3.91
CA ARG A 100 -1.76 -3.69 3.75
C ARG A 100 -2.64 -3.65 2.51
N LEU A 101 -3.31 -2.54 2.24
CA LEU A 101 -4.12 -2.34 1.04
C LEU A 101 -3.27 -2.46 -0.24
N HIS A 102 -2.12 -1.80 -0.29
CA HIS A 102 -1.20 -1.92 -1.42
C HIS A 102 -0.75 -3.36 -1.66
N ARG A 103 -0.45 -4.10 -0.58
CA ARG A 103 -0.09 -5.52 -0.67
C ARG A 103 -1.23 -6.38 -1.23
N LEU A 104 -2.48 -6.15 -0.82
CA LEU A 104 -3.64 -6.91 -1.29
C LEU A 104 -3.96 -6.70 -2.77
N TYR A 105 -3.66 -5.52 -3.31
CA TYR A 105 -3.90 -5.18 -4.71
C TYR A 105 -2.68 -5.40 -5.60
N ARG A 106 -1.56 -5.82 -5.05
CA ARG A 106 -0.37 -6.20 -5.82
C ARG A 106 -0.65 -7.46 -6.63
N SER A 107 -0.31 -7.48 -7.92
CA SER A 107 -0.22 -8.73 -8.68
C SER A 107 1.11 -9.43 -8.41
N GLY A 108 1.07 -10.74 -8.16
CA GLY A 108 2.26 -11.56 -7.95
C GLY A 108 3.14 -11.75 -9.20
N GLU A 109 2.64 -11.38 -10.39
CA GLU A 109 3.33 -11.59 -11.66
C GLU A 109 3.62 -10.26 -12.36
N GLY A 110 4.79 -10.23 -12.99
CA GLY A 110 5.52 -9.06 -13.46
C GLY A 110 4.75 -8.13 -14.37
N LEU A 111 5.21 -6.87 -14.34
CA LEU A 111 4.77 -5.78 -15.19
C LEU A 111 4.62 -6.23 -16.65
N ALA A 112 3.39 -6.34 -17.14
CA ALA A 112 3.07 -6.25 -18.56
C ALA A 112 2.40 -4.86 -18.77
N THR A 113 3.15 -3.83 -19.17
CA THR A 113 3.43 -3.43 -20.56
C THR A 113 2.17 -3.14 -21.38
N CYS A 114 2.13 -1.94 -21.96
CA CYS A 114 1.00 -1.27 -22.63
C CYS A 114 -0.01 -0.62 -21.66
N ARG A 115 0.45 0.46 -21.03
CA ARG A 115 -0.43 1.41 -20.33
C ARG A 115 -1.02 2.36 -21.37
N PRO A 116 -2.36 2.39 -21.58
CA PRO A 116 -2.96 3.43 -22.41
C PRO A 116 -2.61 4.81 -21.81
N PRO A 117 -2.47 5.87 -22.64
CA PRO A 117 -2.09 7.18 -22.16
C PRO A 117 -3.14 7.67 -21.16
N VAL A 118 -2.70 7.90 -19.92
CA VAL A 118 -3.57 8.45 -18.87
C VAL A 118 -3.85 9.90 -19.22
N GLN A 119 -5.12 10.21 -19.47
CA GLN A 119 -5.57 11.54 -19.91
C GLN A 119 -5.83 12.50 -18.74
N ILE A 120 -5.78 12.01 -17.50
CA ILE A 120 -6.13 12.76 -16.30
C ILE A 120 -4.90 13.15 -15.48
N ASP A 121 -5.00 14.27 -14.75
CA ASP A 121 -3.96 14.69 -13.82
C ASP A 121 -3.82 13.70 -12.65
N LEU A 122 -2.85 12.78 -12.77
CA LEU A 122 -2.53 11.80 -11.73
C LEU A 122 -1.99 12.45 -10.46
N THR A 123 -1.22 13.53 -10.59
CA THR A 123 -0.65 14.21 -9.42
C THR A 123 -1.77 14.84 -8.61
N GLY A 124 -2.73 15.49 -9.28
CA GLY A 124 -3.97 15.98 -8.67
C GLY A 124 -4.79 14.87 -8.02
N LEU A 125 -4.91 13.71 -8.67
CA LEU A 125 -5.66 12.58 -8.13
C LEU A 125 -5.00 11.97 -6.88
N HIS A 126 -3.67 11.85 -6.89
CA HIS A 126 -2.88 11.42 -5.74
C HIS A 126 -3.05 12.37 -4.55
N ARG A 127 -2.99 13.68 -4.79
CA ARG A 127 -3.25 14.70 -3.77
C ARG A 127 -4.67 14.60 -3.23
N ALA A 128 -5.67 14.44 -4.11
CA ALA A 128 -7.06 14.29 -3.69
C ALA A 128 -7.28 13.08 -2.77
N CYS A 129 -6.61 11.95 -3.05
CA CYS A 129 -6.63 10.80 -2.14
C CYS A 129 -6.00 11.19 -0.79
N THR A 130 -4.76 11.67 -0.83
CA THR A 130 -3.92 11.95 0.34
C THR A 130 -4.53 12.99 1.28
N ASP A 131 -5.10 14.05 0.72
CA ASP A 131 -5.72 15.17 1.44
C ASP A 131 -7.20 14.88 1.78
N ALA A 132 -7.68 13.66 1.50
CA ALA A 132 -9.05 13.22 1.69
C ALA A 132 -10.08 14.20 1.09
N ARG A 133 -9.87 14.60 -0.16
CA ARG A 133 -10.71 15.55 -0.88
C ARG A 133 -11.67 14.84 -1.80
N ARG A 134 -12.95 15.21 -1.75
CA ARG A 134 -13.94 14.66 -2.66
C ARG A 134 -13.64 15.10 -4.08
N ILE A 135 -14.03 14.29 -5.05
CA ILE A 135 -13.91 14.63 -6.46
C ILE A 135 -15.24 14.42 -7.18
N LEU A 136 -15.53 15.29 -8.13
CA LEU A 136 -16.51 15.04 -9.17
C LEU A 136 -15.79 14.37 -10.34
N LEU A 137 -16.21 13.16 -10.69
CA LEU A 137 -15.58 12.32 -11.69
C LEU A 137 -16.52 12.13 -12.89
N THR A 138 -16.07 12.55 -14.07
CA THR A 138 -16.68 12.18 -15.36
C THR A 138 -16.06 10.86 -15.82
N TYR A 139 -16.86 9.80 -15.87
CA TYR A 139 -16.39 8.43 -16.07
C TYR A 139 -17.12 7.74 -17.21
N ARG A 140 -16.35 7.07 -18.08
CA ARG A 140 -16.88 6.17 -19.11
C ARG A 140 -16.95 4.74 -18.59
N ASP A 141 -18.14 4.19 -18.48
CA ASP A 141 -18.27 2.79 -18.08
C ASP A 141 -17.92 1.81 -19.22
N ARG A 142 -18.00 0.51 -18.93
CA ARG A 142 -17.66 -0.54 -19.90
C ARG A 142 -18.64 -0.63 -21.07
N ALA A 143 -19.86 -0.12 -20.92
CA ALA A 143 -20.85 -0.05 -21.98
C ALA A 143 -20.67 1.22 -22.84
N GLY A 144 -19.69 2.08 -22.51
CA GLY A 144 -19.42 3.33 -23.20
C GLY A 144 -20.24 4.51 -22.67
N ALA A 145 -21.12 4.31 -21.69
CA ALA A 145 -21.94 5.39 -21.13
C ALA A 145 -21.08 6.33 -20.28
N ILE A 146 -21.24 7.62 -20.52
CA ILE A 146 -20.57 8.67 -19.76
C ILE A 146 -21.47 9.07 -18.60
N THR A 147 -20.93 9.03 -17.38
CA THR A 147 -21.64 9.41 -16.15
C THR A 147 -20.79 10.36 -15.32
N GLN A 148 -21.43 11.33 -14.67
CA GLN A 148 -20.79 12.14 -13.62
C GLN A 148 -21.14 11.57 -12.25
N ARG A 149 -20.14 11.48 -11.37
CA ARG A 149 -20.29 10.88 -10.04
C ARG A 149 -19.48 11.66 -9.02
N SER A 150 -20.08 12.00 -7.89
CA SER A 150 -19.30 12.42 -6.73
C SER A 150 -18.75 11.18 -6.03
N VAL A 151 -17.44 11.17 -5.80
CA VAL A 151 -16.74 10.05 -5.16
C VAL A 151 -15.76 10.56 -4.11
N ARG A 152 -15.53 9.75 -3.07
CA ARG A 152 -14.47 9.96 -2.07
C ARG A 152 -13.29 9.08 -2.45
N PRO A 153 -12.23 9.62 -3.07
CA PRO A 153 -11.09 8.85 -3.56
C PRO A 153 -10.23 8.37 -2.39
N ILE A 154 -10.13 7.06 -2.17
CA ILE A 154 -9.44 6.49 -1.01
C ILE A 154 -7.95 6.33 -1.31
N GLU A 155 -7.63 5.53 -2.32
CA GLU A 155 -6.25 5.19 -2.67
C GLU A 155 -6.14 4.73 -4.13
N LEU A 156 -4.97 4.99 -4.74
CA LEU A 156 -4.62 4.45 -6.05
C LEU A 156 -3.88 3.11 -5.88
N VAL A 157 -4.35 2.10 -6.60
CA VAL A 157 -3.80 0.75 -6.56
C VAL A 157 -3.43 0.26 -7.95
N TYR A 158 -2.46 -0.66 -8.00
CA TYR A 158 -1.75 -1.08 -9.20
C TYR A 158 -1.86 -2.60 -9.32
N PRO A 159 -3.07 -3.13 -9.60
CA PRO A 159 -3.21 -4.53 -9.94
C PRO A 159 -2.48 -4.81 -11.26
N GLY A 160 -2.33 -6.10 -11.60
CA GLY A 160 -1.59 -6.52 -12.80
C GLY A 160 -2.13 -6.02 -14.14
N ARG A 161 -3.24 -5.25 -14.14
CA ARG A 161 -3.81 -4.60 -15.33
C ARG A 161 -4.24 -3.18 -15.01
N GLY A 162 -3.40 -2.22 -15.40
CA GLY A 162 -3.68 -0.79 -15.33
C GLY A 162 -3.73 -0.22 -13.90
N ILE A 163 -4.13 1.04 -13.77
CA ILE A 163 -4.32 1.70 -12.47
C ILE A 163 -5.80 1.71 -12.12
N ARG A 164 -6.11 1.38 -10.87
CA ARG A 164 -7.45 1.50 -10.31
C ARG A 164 -7.45 2.53 -9.19
N LEU A 165 -8.46 3.39 -9.19
CA LEU A 165 -8.81 4.20 -8.03
C LEU A 165 -9.85 3.44 -7.21
N ILE A 166 -9.54 3.18 -5.95
CA ILE A 166 -10.52 2.73 -4.97
C ILE A 166 -11.22 3.98 -4.43
N ALA A 167 -12.54 4.03 -4.53
CA ALA A 167 -13.30 5.16 -4.04
C ALA A 167 -14.69 4.76 -3.55
N TRP A 168 -15.21 5.49 -2.57
CA TRP A 168 -16.62 5.41 -2.19
C TRP A 168 -17.46 6.22 -3.18
N CYS A 169 -18.39 5.57 -3.87
CA CYS A 169 -19.30 6.22 -4.79
C CYS A 169 -20.57 6.65 -4.06
N GLU A 170 -20.81 7.94 -3.91
CA GLU A 170 -21.92 8.44 -3.09
C GLU A 170 -23.29 8.14 -3.70
N MET A 171 -23.39 8.16 -5.03
CA MET A 171 -24.65 7.82 -5.71
C MET A 171 -25.05 6.36 -5.52
N ARG A 172 -24.08 5.48 -5.27
CA ARG A 172 -24.30 4.03 -5.14
C ARG A 172 -24.14 3.54 -3.71
N GLN A 173 -23.67 4.38 -2.80
CA GLN A 173 -23.38 4.06 -1.41
C GLN A 173 -22.57 2.75 -1.30
N ALA A 174 -21.51 2.66 -2.10
CA ALA A 174 -20.68 1.47 -2.20
C ALA A 174 -19.25 1.82 -2.62
N LEU A 175 -18.30 0.99 -2.21
CA LEU A 175 -16.94 1.00 -2.73
C LEU A 175 -16.92 0.56 -4.20
N ARG A 176 -16.12 1.25 -5.00
CA ARG A 176 -15.93 0.95 -6.42
C ARG A 176 -14.49 1.14 -6.83
N HIS A 177 -14.08 0.32 -7.80
CA HIS A 177 -12.79 0.42 -8.47
C HIS A 177 -12.98 1.10 -9.83
N PHE A 178 -12.47 2.32 -9.96
CA PHE A 178 -12.53 3.07 -11.22
C PHE A 178 -11.24 2.86 -12.00
N ALA A 179 -11.38 2.47 -13.26
CA ALA A 179 -10.26 2.37 -14.18
C ALA A 179 -9.76 3.77 -14.50
N VAL A 180 -8.49 4.09 -14.19
CA VAL A 180 -7.95 5.43 -14.46
C VAL A 180 -7.97 5.75 -15.96
N GLU A 181 -7.78 4.74 -16.81
CA GLU A 181 -7.88 4.85 -18.27
C GLU A 181 -9.28 5.26 -18.78
N ASN A 182 -10.34 5.06 -17.96
CA ASN A 182 -11.71 5.42 -18.29
C ASN A 182 -12.17 6.74 -17.66
N MET A 183 -11.30 7.41 -16.92
CA MET A 183 -11.59 8.73 -16.36
C MET A 183 -11.41 9.78 -17.44
N ILE A 184 -12.48 10.52 -17.73
CA ILE A 184 -12.47 11.57 -18.75
C ILE A 184 -12.04 12.89 -18.11
N GLU A 185 -12.61 13.22 -16.96
CA GLU A 185 -12.36 14.48 -16.27
C GLU A 185 -12.55 14.32 -14.76
N MET A 186 -11.81 15.12 -13.99
CA MET A 186 -11.87 15.18 -12.55
C MET A 186 -11.85 16.63 -12.11
N THR A 187 -12.74 16.96 -11.17
CA THR A 187 -12.68 18.23 -10.44
C THR A 187 -12.59 17.95 -8.95
N VAL A 188 -11.58 18.50 -8.29
CA VAL A 188 -11.44 18.41 -6.83
C VAL A 188 -12.43 19.37 -6.19
N LEU A 189 -13.23 18.86 -5.25
CA LEU A 189 -14.26 19.62 -4.57
C LEU A 189 -13.72 20.30 -3.31
N THR A 190 -14.48 21.27 -2.79
CA THR A 190 -14.14 22.05 -1.60
C THR A 190 -14.40 21.30 -0.28
N ASP A 191 -15.15 20.21 -0.32
CA ASP A 191 -15.43 19.34 0.81
C ASP A 191 -14.45 18.16 0.91
N GLY A 192 -14.11 17.82 2.15
CA GLY A 192 -13.23 16.71 2.49
C GLY A 192 -13.97 15.59 3.22
N PHE A 193 -13.27 14.48 3.45
CA PHE A 193 -13.79 13.32 4.19
C PHE A 193 -12.75 12.72 5.14
N SER A 194 -11.81 13.54 5.66
CA SER A 194 -10.71 13.07 6.51
C SER A 194 -11.18 12.28 7.73
N ALA A 195 -12.33 12.63 8.32
CA ALA A 195 -12.92 11.91 9.45
C ALA A 195 -13.33 10.46 9.11
N ASP A 196 -13.75 10.22 7.85
CA ASP A 196 -14.18 8.91 7.36
C ASP A 196 -13.07 8.16 6.61
N ARG A 197 -11.90 8.79 6.37
CA ARG A 197 -10.85 8.22 5.51
C ARG A 197 -10.38 6.85 6.01
N HIS A 198 -10.06 6.73 7.30
CA HIS A 198 -9.55 5.47 7.86
C HIS A 198 -10.61 4.36 7.82
N SER A 199 -11.87 4.66 8.14
CA SER A 199 -12.96 3.66 8.06
C SER A 199 -13.18 3.17 6.63
N LEU A 200 -13.06 4.05 5.63
CA LEU A 200 -13.12 3.70 4.22
C LEU A 200 -11.93 2.83 3.76
N ILE A 201 -10.72 3.09 4.27
CA ILE A 201 -9.54 2.23 4.01
C ILE A 201 -9.80 0.82 4.55
N LEU A 202 -10.25 0.70 5.79
CA LEU A 202 -10.57 -0.59 6.42
C LEU A 202 -11.68 -1.33 5.65
N ALA A 203 -12.72 -0.61 5.21
CA ALA A 203 -13.78 -1.18 4.40
C ALA A 203 -13.26 -1.73 3.05
N ALA A 204 -12.34 -1.01 2.40
CA ALA A 204 -11.71 -1.46 1.15
C ALA A 204 -10.87 -2.73 1.34
N ILE A 205 -10.11 -2.80 2.44
CA ILE A 205 -9.35 -4.00 2.82
C ILE A 205 -10.30 -5.19 3.02
N SER A 206 -11.36 -5.01 3.82
CA SER A 206 -12.33 -6.07 4.09
C SER A 206 -13.06 -6.53 2.83
N GLU A 207 -13.42 -5.62 1.93
CA GLU A 207 -14.05 -5.98 0.64
C GLU A 207 -13.10 -6.79 -0.24
N LYS A 208 -11.83 -6.39 -0.35
CA LYS A 208 -10.85 -7.11 -1.15
C LYS A 208 -10.61 -8.53 -0.63
N GLN A 209 -10.47 -8.69 0.69
CA GLN A 209 -10.28 -10.01 1.30
C GLN A 209 -11.47 -10.94 1.06
N ARG A 210 -12.71 -10.45 1.24
CA ARG A 210 -13.91 -11.24 0.94
C ARG A 210 -13.95 -11.67 -0.53
N ASN A 211 -13.65 -10.76 -1.45
CA ASN A 211 -13.64 -11.07 -2.88
C ASN A 211 -12.58 -12.11 -3.25
N ASP A 212 -11.41 -12.09 -2.60
CA ASP A 212 -10.34 -13.08 -2.82
C ASP A 212 -10.73 -14.47 -2.28
N GLU A 213 -11.35 -14.53 -1.10
CA GLU A 213 -11.89 -15.76 -0.51
C GLU A 213 -13.00 -16.37 -1.38
N GLU A 214 -13.95 -15.55 -1.84
CA GLU A 214 -15.02 -15.98 -2.76
C GLU A 214 -14.47 -16.42 -4.13
N PHE A 215 -13.38 -15.82 -4.60
CA PHE A 215 -12.70 -16.27 -5.81
C PHE A 215 -12.09 -17.66 -5.61
N TYR A 216 -11.34 -17.86 -4.52
CA TYR A 216 -10.71 -19.14 -4.21
C TYR A 216 -11.74 -20.27 -4.03
N ASN A 217 -12.82 -20.01 -3.27
CA ASN A 217 -13.87 -20.99 -3.01
C ASN A 217 -14.68 -21.40 -4.25
N ARG A 218 -14.73 -20.56 -5.29
CA ARG A 218 -15.39 -20.90 -6.57
C ARG A 218 -14.47 -21.64 -7.54
N SER A 219 -13.17 -21.63 -7.30
CA SER A 219 -12.16 -22.27 -8.15
C SER A 219 -11.66 -23.62 -7.61
N ALA A 220 -12.08 -24.01 -6.41
CA ALA A 220 -11.87 -25.32 -5.80
C ALA A 220 -13.06 -26.25 -6.08
#